data_AF-A0AA88QHW2-F1
#
_entry.id   AF-A0AA88QHW2-F1
#
_cell.length_a   1.000
_cell.length_b   1.000
_cell.length_c   1.000
_cell.angle_alpha   90.00
_cell.angle_beta   90.00
_cell.angle_gamma   90.00
#
_symmetry.space_group_name_H-M   'P 1'
#
loop_
_entity.id
_entity.type
_entity.pdbx_description
1 polymer ?
#
loop_
_entity_poly.entity_id
_entity_poly.type
_entity_poly.pdbx_seq_one_letter_code
_entity_poly.pdbx_strand_id
1 'polypeptide(L)'
;MFLTRIFGRTLFAAAKSETSGAAAAAASTARTGYNPLEEFFEADRNPDEDKPVVYGRSWKASELRLKSWDDLHKLWYVLLKEKNMLMTQRQMLNAQNLRFPNPERIPKVRKSMCRIKHVLTERAMEDPDPRRCAEMKRMINAL
;
A
#
# COMPACT_ATOMS: atom_id res chain seq x y z
N MET A 1 14.24 -38.40 -70.20
CA MET A 1 15.51 -39.15 -70.10
C MET A 1 16.65 -38.17 -70.33
N PHE A 2 17.74 -38.34 -69.55
CA PHE A 2 19.04 -37.65 -69.55
C PHE A 2 19.30 -36.53 -68.51
N LEU A 3 20.41 -36.78 -67.79
CA LEU A 3 21.04 -36.12 -66.63
C LEU A 3 21.68 -34.77 -67.02
N THR A 4 21.98 -33.82 -66.11
CA THR A 4 23.17 -33.77 -65.20
C THR A 4 23.04 -32.60 -64.21
N ARG A 5 23.09 -32.83 -62.88
CA ARG A 5 24.24 -32.68 -61.95
C ARG A 5 25.10 -31.40 -62.12
N ILE A 6 25.01 -30.48 -61.16
CA ILE A 6 26.11 -29.60 -60.74
C ILE A 6 26.28 -29.70 -59.21
N PHE A 7 27.52 -30.03 -58.87
CA PHE A 7 28.30 -30.01 -57.64
C PHE A 7 27.81 -29.26 -56.39
N GLY A 8 28.12 -29.85 -55.23
CA GLY A 8 28.36 -29.10 -53.98
C GLY A 8 28.43 -29.97 -52.73
N ARG A 9 29.64 -30.47 -52.38
CA ARG A 9 30.01 -31.03 -51.05
C ARG A 9 29.69 -29.96 -49.98
N THR A 10 29.30 -30.25 -48.74
CA THR A 10 30.07 -30.95 -47.70
C THR A 10 29.18 -31.23 -46.47
N LEU A 11 29.38 -32.39 -45.86
CA LEU A 11 29.04 -32.66 -44.45
C LEU A 11 29.88 -31.75 -43.55
N PHE A 12 29.29 -31.14 -42.52
CA PHE A 12 29.93 -31.00 -41.21
C PHE A 12 28.89 -30.66 -40.12
N ALA A 13 28.88 -31.50 -39.09
CA ALA A 13 28.13 -31.33 -37.85
C ALA A 13 28.72 -30.16 -37.04
N ALA A 14 27.86 -29.26 -36.54
CA ALA A 14 28.25 -28.21 -35.61
C ALA A 14 27.96 -28.67 -34.18
N ALA A 15 29.04 -28.82 -33.42
CA ALA A 15 29.08 -29.21 -32.03
C ALA A 15 28.49 -28.11 -31.10
N LYS A 16 27.91 -28.56 -29.99
CA LYS A 16 27.59 -27.73 -28.82
C LYS A 16 28.88 -27.03 -28.35
N SER A 17 28.87 -25.71 -28.25
CA SER A 17 29.85 -25.00 -27.42
C SER A 17 29.22 -24.69 -26.06
N GLU A 18 29.83 -25.22 -25.02
CA GLU A 18 29.62 -24.82 -23.65
C GLU A 18 30.36 -23.50 -23.43
N THR A 19 29.62 -22.44 -23.08
CA THR A 19 30.19 -21.23 -22.52
C THR A 19 29.94 -21.23 -21.02
N SER A 20 31.01 -21.45 -20.26
CA SER A 20 31.07 -21.15 -18.83
C SER A 20 30.94 -19.64 -18.64
N GLY A 21 29.90 -19.20 -17.96
CA GLY A 21 29.68 -17.80 -17.60
C GLY A 21 28.73 -17.70 -16.42
N ALA A 22 29.32 -17.47 -15.25
CA ALA A 22 28.70 -17.28 -13.95
C ALA A 22 27.33 -16.58 -13.95
N ALA A 23 26.33 -17.24 -13.37
CA ALA A 23 25.51 -16.64 -12.32
C ALA A 23 24.94 -17.79 -11.49
N ALA A 24 25.56 -18.04 -10.35
CA ALA A 24 24.91 -18.75 -9.27
C ALA A 24 23.68 -17.91 -8.89
N ALA A 25 22.53 -18.20 -9.50
CA ALA A 25 21.25 -17.86 -8.94
C ALA A 25 21.07 -18.78 -7.74
N ALA A 26 21.81 -18.46 -6.66
CA ALA A 26 21.38 -18.78 -5.33
C ALA A 26 20.01 -18.11 -5.21
N ALA A 27 18.96 -18.86 -5.52
CA ALA A 27 17.65 -18.66 -4.96
C ALA A 27 17.85 -18.80 -3.44
N SER A 28 18.37 -17.73 -2.85
CA SER A 28 18.12 -17.42 -1.47
C SER A 28 16.60 -17.38 -1.43
N THR A 29 16.00 -18.47 -0.97
CA THR A 29 14.70 -18.41 -0.35
C THR A 29 14.93 -17.53 0.86
N ALA A 30 15.00 -16.21 0.61
CA ALA A 30 14.92 -15.21 1.64
C ALA A 30 13.64 -15.61 2.37
N ARG A 31 13.78 -15.98 3.64
CA ARG A 31 12.67 -15.89 4.59
C ARG A 31 11.93 -14.64 4.19
N THR A 32 10.65 -14.74 3.80
CA THR A 32 9.83 -13.59 3.37
C THR A 32 9.89 -12.57 4.50
N GLY A 33 10.91 -11.73 4.43
CA GLY A 33 11.29 -10.79 5.44
C GLY A 33 10.33 -9.66 5.25
N TYR A 34 9.60 -9.34 6.30
CA TYR A 34 8.70 -8.19 6.29
C TYR A 34 9.45 -6.98 5.73
N ASN A 35 9.03 -6.50 4.56
CA ASN A 35 9.58 -5.31 3.94
C ASN A 35 8.71 -4.13 4.35
N PRO A 36 9.22 -3.18 5.15
CA PRO A 36 8.43 -2.05 5.62
C PRO A 36 7.88 -1.17 4.49
N LEU A 37 8.50 -1.18 3.31
CA LEU A 37 8.04 -0.40 2.15
C LEU A 37 6.76 -0.97 1.53
N GLU A 38 6.45 -2.25 1.76
CA GLU A 38 5.22 -2.87 1.25
C GLU A 38 3.97 -2.24 1.86
N GLU A 39 4.07 -1.61 3.05
CA GLU A 39 2.93 -0.91 3.68
C GLU A 39 2.39 0.29 2.86
N PHE A 40 3.17 0.82 1.91
CA PHE A 40 2.74 1.91 1.04
C PHE A 40 1.93 1.44 -0.17
N PHE A 41 1.87 0.12 -0.41
CA PHE A 41 1.19 -0.47 -1.55
C PHE A 41 0.03 -1.35 -1.07
N GLU A 42 -1.00 -1.50 -1.90
CA GLU A 42 -2.05 -2.46 -1.60
C GLU A 42 -1.46 -3.87 -1.74
N ALA A 43 -1.71 -4.73 -0.76
CA ALA A 43 -1.34 -6.14 -0.87
C ALA A 43 -1.91 -6.73 -2.17
N ASP A 44 -1.07 -7.43 -2.94
CA ASP A 44 -1.36 -7.93 -4.29
C ASP A 44 -2.78 -8.51 -4.38
N ARG A 45 -3.72 -7.68 -4.85
CA ARG A 45 -5.08 -8.11 -5.16
C ARG A 45 -5.07 -8.56 -6.59
N ASN A 46 -5.45 -9.82 -6.81
CA ASN A 46 -5.62 -10.37 -8.14
C ASN A 46 -6.65 -9.51 -8.90
N PRO A 47 -6.26 -8.81 -9.97
CA PRO A 47 -7.19 -8.00 -10.76
C PRO A 47 -8.27 -8.83 -11.45
N ASP A 48 -8.08 -10.16 -11.54
CA ASP A 48 -9.01 -11.11 -12.17
C ASP A 48 -10.15 -11.57 -11.25
N GLU A 49 -10.17 -11.16 -9.97
CA GLU A 49 -11.33 -11.40 -9.11
C GLU A 49 -12.43 -10.37 -9.38
N ASP A 50 -13.47 -10.76 -10.13
CA ASP A 50 -14.67 -9.98 -10.47
C ASP A 50 -15.52 -9.48 -9.28
N LYS A 51 -15.07 -9.68 -8.04
CA LYS A 51 -15.82 -9.24 -6.86
C LYS A 51 -15.63 -7.73 -6.66
N PRO A 52 -16.70 -6.93 -6.71
CA PRO A 52 -16.60 -5.50 -6.43
C PRO A 52 -16.08 -5.31 -5.00
N VAL A 53 -14.94 -4.65 -4.86
CA VAL A 53 -14.34 -4.39 -3.55
C VAL A 53 -15.19 -3.37 -2.81
N VAL A 54 -15.98 -3.85 -1.84
CA VAL A 54 -16.84 -3.00 -1.01
C VAL A 54 -16.03 -2.40 0.12
N TYR A 55 -15.71 -1.10 0.01
CA TYR A 55 -15.13 -0.35 1.11
C TYR A 55 -16.22 0.13 2.07
N GLY A 56 -16.00 -0.11 3.37
CA GLY A 56 -16.92 0.28 4.42
C GLY A 56 -17.13 1.80 4.58
N ARG A 57 -17.81 2.17 5.68
CA ARG A 57 -18.08 3.56 6.03
C ARG A 57 -17.01 4.15 6.95
N SER A 58 -17.01 5.49 7.04
CA SER A 58 -16.22 6.22 8.05
C SER A 58 -16.72 5.99 9.49
N TRP A 59 -15.81 6.13 10.46
CA TRP A 59 -16.10 6.05 11.90
C TRP A 59 -17.04 7.16 12.36
N LYS A 60 -18.09 6.86 13.13
CA LYS A 60 -18.97 7.89 13.72
C LYS A 60 -18.37 8.43 15.01
N ALA A 61 -18.66 9.70 15.33
CA ALA A 61 -18.18 10.32 16.57
C ALA A 61 -18.71 9.59 17.82
N SER A 62 -19.97 9.14 17.80
CA SER A 62 -20.57 8.36 18.89
C SER A 62 -19.79 7.07 19.18
N GLU A 63 -19.24 6.41 18.16
CA GLU A 63 -18.46 5.18 18.32
C GLU A 63 -17.07 5.45 18.90
N LEU A 64 -16.46 6.57 18.50
CA LEU A 64 -15.13 6.97 18.95
C LEU A 64 -15.14 7.48 20.40
N ARG A 65 -16.25 8.05 20.87
CA ARG A 65 -16.41 8.49 22.27
C ARG A 65 -16.29 7.35 23.27
N LEU A 66 -16.66 6.13 22.87
CA LEU A 66 -16.61 4.94 23.72
C LEU A 66 -15.23 4.27 23.79
N LYS A 67 -14.23 4.80 23.07
CA LYS A 67 -12.89 4.19 22.98
C LYS A 67 -11.87 4.83 23.91
N SER A 68 -10.92 4.03 24.39
CA SER A 68 -9.82 4.53 25.23
C SER A 68 -8.90 5.47 24.44
N TRP A 69 -8.08 6.25 25.14
CA TRP A 69 -7.08 7.11 24.47
C TRP A 69 -6.10 6.29 23.61
N ASP A 70 -5.64 5.14 24.14
CA ASP A 70 -4.70 4.26 23.46
C ASP A 70 -5.31 3.63 22.18
N ASP A 71 -6.59 3.22 22.23
CA ASP A 71 -7.29 2.72 21.04
C ASP A 71 -7.46 3.80 19.97
N LEU A 72 -7.78 5.03 20.36
CA LEU A 72 -7.89 6.16 19.43
C LEU A 72 -6.53 6.49 18.81
N HIS A 73 -5.45 6.40 19.58
CA HIS A 73 -4.09 6.61 19.12
C HIS A 73 -3.62 5.53 18.15
N LYS A 74 -3.87 4.25 18.47
CA LYS A 74 -3.64 3.13 17.54
C LYS A 74 -4.45 3.28 16.25
N LEU A 75 -5.74 3.61 16.38
CA LEU A 75 -6.61 3.84 15.23
C LEU A 75 -6.12 5.01 14.37
N TRP A 76 -5.61 6.09 14.98
CA TRP A 76 -5.01 7.20 14.26
C TRP A 76 -3.88 6.71 13.33
N TYR A 77 -2.98 5.87 13.82
CA TYR A 77 -1.88 5.33 13.01
C TYR A 77 -2.36 4.36 11.93
N VAL A 78 -3.37 3.52 12.22
CA VAL A 78 -3.99 2.67 11.18
C VAL A 78 -4.54 3.54 10.04
N LEU A 79 -5.27 4.61 10.37
CA LEU A 79 -5.80 5.55 9.38
C LEU A 79 -4.68 6.34 8.67
N LEU A 80 -3.59 6.64 9.36
CA LEU A 80 -2.44 7.34 8.78
C LEU A 80 -1.72 6.47 7.75
N LYS A 81 -1.50 5.19 8.05
CA LYS A 81 -0.91 4.22 7.10
C LYS A 81 -1.79 4.04 5.87
N GLU A 82 -3.09 3.86 6.07
CA GLU A 82 -4.08 3.81 4.98
C GLU A 82 -4.05 5.08 4.13
N LYS A 83 -4.03 6.27 4.75
CA LYS A 83 -3.94 7.54 4.03
C LYS A 83 -2.66 7.61 3.19
N ASN A 84 -1.52 7.21 3.74
CA ASN A 84 -0.24 7.24 3.04
C ASN A 84 -0.25 6.28 1.84
N MET A 85 -0.72 5.04 2.03
CA MET A 85 -0.89 4.06 0.96
C MET A 85 -1.78 4.60 -0.18
N LEU A 86 -2.95 5.17 0.15
CA LEU A 86 -3.86 5.75 -0.85
C LEU A 86 -3.25 6.93 -1.60
N MET A 87 -2.44 7.75 -0.94
CA MET A 87 -1.76 8.88 -1.58
C MET A 87 -0.69 8.39 -2.55
N THR A 88 0.10 7.38 -2.16
CA THR A 88 1.07 6.72 -3.03
C THR A 88 0.40 6.14 -4.26
N GLN A 89 -0.67 5.35 -4.07
CA GLN A 89 -1.42 4.76 -5.18
C GLN A 89 -2.03 5.81 -6.11
N ARG A 90 -2.60 6.88 -5.56
CA ARG A 90 -3.15 7.99 -6.35
C ARG A 90 -2.08 8.67 -7.19
N GLN A 91 -0.92 8.94 -6.62
CA GLN A 91 0.17 9.58 -7.34
C GLN A 91 0.73 8.68 -8.44
N MET A 92 0.90 7.38 -8.16
CA MET A 92 1.37 6.39 -9.12
C MET A 92 0.43 6.26 -10.31
N LEU A 93 -0.87 6.12 -10.08
CA LEU A 93 -1.86 6.03 -11.15
C LEU A 93 -1.95 7.33 -11.95
N ASN A 94 -1.89 8.48 -11.29
CA ASN A 94 -1.87 9.77 -11.96
C ASN A 94 -0.65 9.91 -12.89
N ALA A 95 0.54 9.47 -12.45
CA ALA A 95 1.74 9.46 -13.28
C ALA A 95 1.65 8.52 -14.49
N GLN A 96 0.89 7.43 -14.36
CA GLN A 96 0.58 6.49 -15.45
C GLN A 96 -0.66 6.92 -16.27
N ASN A 97 -1.24 8.09 -15.98
CA ASN A 97 -2.44 8.60 -16.63
C ASN A 97 -3.68 7.70 -16.48
N LEU A 98 -3.72 6.91 -15.41
CA LEU A 98 -4.81 6.01 -15.02
C LEU A 98 -5.71 6.65 -13.97
N ARG A 99 -7.00 6.29 -13.99
CA ARG A 99 -7.97 6.78 -13.01
C ARG A 99 -7.83 6.04 -11.68
N PHE A 100 -7.87 6.78 -10.58
CA PHE A 100 -7.84 6.21 -9.24
C PHE A 100 -9.10 5.36 -8.95
N PRO A 101 -8.94 4.08 -8.57
CA PRO A 101 -10.06 3.25 -8.19
C PRO A 101 -10.61 3.72 -6.83
N ASN A 102 -11.92 3.89 -6.73
CA ASN A 102 -12.61 4.21 -5.47
C ASN A 102 -12.12 5.49 -4.76
N PRO A 103 -12.28 6.67 -5.39
CA PRO A 103 -11.83 7.95 -4.85
C PRO A 103 -12.50 8.35 -3.53
N GLU A 104 -13.62 7.74 -3.17
CA GLU A 104 -14.37 8.02 -1.95
C GLU A 104 -13.67 7.53 -0.66
N ARG A 105 -12.66 6.65 -0.77
CA ARG A 105 -11.87 6.17 0.38
C ARG A 105 -11.11 7.30 1.08
N ILE A 106 -10.45 8.17 0.31
CA ILE A 106 -9.64 9.27 0.87
C ILE A 106 -10.49 10.20 1.76
N PRO A 107 -11.67 10.70 1.32
CA PRO A 107 -12.58 11.44 2.18
C PRO A 107 -13.04 10.65 3.42
N LYS A 108 -13.33 9.35 3.32
CA LYS A 108 -13.77 8.52 4.46
C LYS A 108 -12.69 8.42 5.54
N VAL A 109 -11.43 8.24 5.15
CA VAL A 109 -10.27 8.20 6.06
C VAL A 109 -10.08 9.56 6.73
N ARG A 110 -10.01 10.65 5.94
CA ARG A 110 -9.88 12.02 6.45
C ARG A 110 -10.99 12.40 7.43
N LYS A 111 -12.23 12.01 7.13
CA LYS A 111 -13.39 12.25 8.00
C LYS A 111 -13.28 11.52 9.33
N SER A 112 -12.77 10.28 9.32
CA SER A 112 -12.53 9.50 10.54
C SER A 112 -11.43 10.15 11.39
N MET A 113 -10.32 10.56 10.78
CA MET A 113 -9.24 11.29 11.47
C MET A 113 -9.73 12.60 12.10
N CYS A 114 -10.52 13.40 11.35
CA CYS A 114 -11.11 14.64 11.86
C CYS A 114 -12.01 14.39 13.09
N ARG A 115 -12.81 13.32 13.08
CA ARG A 115 -13.67 12.96 14.22
C ARG A 115 -12.86 12.49 15.43
N ILE A 116 -11.72 11.81 15.25
CA ILE A 116 -10.82 11.47 16.35
C ILE A 116 -10.32 12.75 17.03
N LYS A 117 -9.81 13.70 16.25
CA LYS A 117 -9.40 15.02 16.79
C LYS A 117 -10.54 15.70 17.54
N HIS A 118 -11.74 15.69 16.97
CA HIS A 118 -12.90 16.29 17.59
C HIS A 118 -13.23 15.66 18.95
N VAL A 119 -13.29 14.33 19.05
CA VAL A 119 -13.57 13.62 20.32
C VAL A 119 -12.46 13.85 21.35
N LEU A 120 -11.19 13.89 20.93
CA LEU A 120 -10.08 14.21 21.84
C LEU A 120 -10.18 15.65 22.36
N THR A 121 -10.60 16.60 21.51
CA THR A 121 -10.81 18.00 21.92
C THR A 121 -12.01 18.12 22.87
N GLU A 122 -13.10 17.38 22.64
CA GLU A 122 -14.24 17.30 23.57
C GLU A 122 -13.76 16.89 24.96
N ARG A 123 -12.99 15.80 25.06
CA ARG A 123 -12.42 15.30 26.34
C ARG A 123 -11.50 16.32 27.01
N ALA A 124 -10.64 16.97 26.24
CA ALA A 124 -9.74 18.00 26.76
C ALA A 124 -10.50 19.21 27.34
N MET A 125 -11.70 19.52 26.85
CA MET A 125 -12.54 20.59 27.38
C MET A 125 -13.28 20.19 28.66
N GLU A 126 -13.51 18.90 28.87
CA GLU A 126 -14.14 18.36 30.08
C GLU A 126 -13.17 18.33 31.28
N ASP A 127 -11.86 18.29 31.01
CA ASP A 127 -10.84 18.34 32.05
C ASP A 127 -10.91 19.67 32.86
N PRO A 128 -11.05 19.61 34.20
CA PRO A 128 -11.21 20.81 35.04
C PRO A 128 -9.91 21.62 35.17
N ASP A 129 -8.74 21.02 34.93
CA ASP A 129 -7.44 21.70 35.00
C ASP A 129 -7.12 22.41 33.68
N PRO A 130 -7.03 23.75 33.67
CA PRO A 130 -6.72 24.52 32.47
C PRO A 130 -5.37 24.18 31.83
N ARG A 131 -4.38 23.74 32.62
CA ARG A 131 -3.04 23.40 32.10
C ARG A 131 -3.09 22.12 31.26
N ARG A 132 -3.74 21.08 31.80
CA ARG A 132 -3.92 19.79 31.11
C ARG A 132 -4.76 19.95 29.85
N CYS A 133 -5.81 20.77 29.91
CA CYS A 133 -6.62 21.14 28.74
C CYS A 133 -5.74 21.75 27.63
N ALA A 134 -4.89 22.72 27.97
CA ALA A 134 -4.02 23.42 27.01
C ALA A 134 -2.97 22.48 26.39
N GLU A 135 -2.33 21.65 27.20
CA GLU A 135 -1.36 20.65 26.74
C GLU A 135 -2.01 19.64 25.79
N MET A 136 -3.17 19.12 26.15
CA MET A 136 -3.87 18.14 25.32
C MET A 136 -4.35 18.76 24.00
N LYS A 137 -4.88 19.99 24.01
CA LYS A 137 -5.21 20.74 22.78
C LYS A 137 -3.99 20.95 21.89
N ARG A 138 -2.83 21.29 22.47
CA ARG A 138 -1.57 21.43 21.73
C ARG A 138 -1.17 20.11 21.07
N MET A 139 -1.26 19.00 21.80
CA MET A 139 -0.96 17.66 21.27
C MET A 139 -1.89 17.29 20.12
N ILE A 140 -3.21 17.50 20.27
CA ILE A 140 -4.21 17.16 19.25
C ILE A 140 -3.99 17.95 17.95
N ASN A 141 -3.58 19.21 18.06
CA ASN A 141 -3.28 20.05 16.90
C ASN A 141 -1.96 19.67 16.21
N ALA A 142 -1.03 19.04 16.93
CA ALA A 142 0.23 18.56 16.39
C ALA A 142 0.12 17.20 15.67
N LEU A 143 -0.93 16.41 15.94
CA LEU A 143 -1.26 15.19 15.20
C LEU A 143 -1.62 15.49 13.74
#